data_AF-A0ABD2LNH1-F1
#
_entry.id   AF-A0ABD2LNH1-F1
#
_cell.length_a   1.000
_cell.length_b   1.000
_cell.length_c   1.000
_cell.angle_alpha   90.00
_cell.angle_beta   90.00
_cell.angle_gamma   90.00
#
_symmetry.space_group_name_H-M   'P 1'
#
loop_
_entity.id
_entity.type
_entity.pdbx_description
1 polymer ?
#
loop_
_entity_poly.entity_id
_entity_poly.type
_entity_poly.pdbx_seq_one_letter_code
_entity_poly.pdbx_strand_id
1 'polypeptide(L)'
;MAGIAPSLAFTAIDRLICVVFPKIQINRKWLYLGFYTFVCTLIGIIQTKVAFDTANQIGSQPITGTIGDLITAQLGKTFNVPAMIQMFTYKHPCDFLSPVWMVPLFLGPPKLYSIAYPCFHFAIAFERIRSTFLAKRYERMGTQSTVIIIWIIWFLSFGYMMYIIWVAMADPAISTRPQGIVTITTEANANVMLYGTIVSMALVILTALCDWFIFVMNKRLHIFTRNSRTEYNLSLNYQINENTQAMLVIFPIDISFAIIYPIHNVLVILIRAYRSAFTKADFVSYCYWANTPLFLHSLVTVLLYIRFINRSSNITKRRNFVKRKLKEEGKTHFKFLEEQWNRKSAFSTY
;
A
#
# COMPACT_ATOMS: atom_id res chain seq x y z
N MET A 1 17.24 -9.65 -10.81
CA MET A 1 15.94 -8.99 -10.52
C MET A 1 14.96 -9.44 -11.59
N ALA A 2 14.26 -10.56 -11.38
CA ALA A 2 13.42 -11.21 -12.38
C ALA A 2 11.99 -11.32 -11.83
N GLY A 3 11.01 -10.79 -12.56
CA GLY A 3 9.56 -10.98 -12.34
C GLY A 3 9.00 -10.39 -11.05
N ILE A 4 8.37 -9.22 -11.15
CA ILE A 4 7.38 -8.78 -10.15
C ILE A 4 6.04 -8.60 -10.86
N ALA A 5 5.02 -9.20 -10.27
CA ALA A 5 3.66 -9.24 -10.77
C ALA A 5 3.03 -7.83 -10.85
N PRO A 6 2.06 -7.62 -11.77
CA PRO A 6 1.27 -6.40 -11.89
C PRO A 6 0.65 -5.88 -10.58
N SER A 7 0.54 -6.72 -9.55
CA SER A 7 -0.07 -6.41 -8.25
C SER A 7 0.53 -5.21 -7.51
N LEU A 8 1.82 -4.91 -7.70
CA LEU A 8 2.48 -3.72 -7.12
C LEU A 8 2.15 -2.41 -7.84
N ALA A 9 1.72 -2.46 -9.10
CA ALA A 9 1.18 -1.30 -9.80
C ALA A 9 -0.27 -1.00 -9.34
N PHE A 10 -1.02 -2.02 -8.94
CA PHE A 10 -2.42 -1.88 -8.52
C PHE A 10 -2.59 -1.41 -7.07
N THR A 11 -1.65 -1.67 -6.16
CA THR A 11 -1.62 -1.07 -4.82
C THR A 11 -1.44 0.46 -4.84
N ALA A 12 -0.86 1.02 -5.91
CA ALA A 12 -0.76 2.48 -6.10
C ALA A 12 -2.10 3.13 -6.47
N ILE A 13 -2.91 2.45 -7.29
CA ILE A 13 -4.30 2.87 -7.59
C ILE A 13 -5.15 2.82 -6.31
N ASP A 14 -4.94 1.81 -5.48
CA ASP A 14 -5.62 1.61 -4.19
C ASP A 14 -5.48 2.81 -3.23
N ARG A 15 -4.29 3.43 -3.22
CA ARG A 15 -3.98 4.56 -2.33
C ARG A 15 -4.23 5.92 -2.97
N LEU A 16 -4.08 6.04 -4.29
CA LEU A 16 -4.56 7.23 -5.02
C LEU A 16 -6.07 7.40 -4.85
N ILE A 17 -6.84 6.30 -4.84
CA ILE A 17 -8.28 6.32 -4.55
C ILE A 17 -8.53 6.77 -3.10
N CYS A 18 -7.76 6.30 -2.12
CA CYS A 18 -7.89 6.75 -0.72
C CYS A 18 -7.65 8.26 -0.53
N VAL A 19 -6.75 8.86 -1.32
CA VAL A 19 -6.40 10.30 -1.24
C VAL A 19 -7.41 11.17 -2.00
N VAL A 20 -7.95 10.69 -3.13
CA VAL A 20 -8.86 11.47 -4.00
C VAL A 20 -10.34 11.34 -3.61
N PHE A 21 -10.74 10.27 -2.91
CA PHE A 21 -12.17 9.97 -2.65
C PHE A 21 -12.75 10.22 -1.24
N PRO A 22 -12.20 11.06 -0.33
CA PRO A 22 -12.83 11.27 0.99
C PRO A 22 -14.22 11.94 0.94
N LYS A 23 -14.71 12.38 -0.23
CA LYS A 23 -16.06 12.96 -0.39
C LYS A 23 -17.18 11.97 -0.76
N ILE A 24 -16.88 10.71 -1.08
CA ILE A 24 -17.92 9.74 -1.49
C ILE A 24 -18.32 8.84 -0.33
N GLN A 25 -19.59 8.95 0.08
CA GLN A 25 -20.20 8.20 1.17
C GLN A 25 -19.87 6.70 1.11
N ILE A 26 -19.57 6.17 2.30
CA ILE A 26 -19.32 4.77 2.62
C ILE A 26 -20.43 3.89 2.03
N ASN A 27 -20.17 3.29 0.87
CA ASN A 27 -21.03 2.27 0.29
C ASN A 27 -20.16 1.18 -0.36
N ARG A 28 -20.72 -0.02 -0.56
CA ARG A 28 -20.15 -1.33 -0.97
C ARG A 28 -18.83 -1.41 -1.76
N LYS A 29 -18.39 -0.34 -2.42
CA LYS A 29 -17.15 -0.18 -3.20
C LYS A 29 -15.85 -0.57 -2.46
N TRP A 30 -15.79 -0.39 -1.13
CA TRP A 30 -14.61 -0.78 -0.33
C TRP A 30 -14.40 -2.29 -0.23
N LEU A 31 -15.48 -3.09 -0.29
CA LEU A 31 -15.42 -4.56 -0.29
C LEU A 31 -14.88 -5.07 -1.63
N TYR A 32 -15.28 -4.44 -2.74
CA TYR A 32 -14.74 -4.75 -4.07
C TYR A 32 -13.25 -4.40 -4.18
N LEU A 33 -12.82 -3.31 -3.55
CA LEU A 33 -11.43 -2.88 -3.56
C LEU A 33 -10.51 -3.82 -2.75
N GLY A 34 -10.93 -4.20 -1.53
CA GLY A 34 -10.22 -5.21 -0.73
C GLY A 34 -10.21 -6.61 -1.37
N PHE A 35 -11.31 -6.99 -2.04
CA PHE A 35 -11.37 -8.23 -2.81
C PHE A 35 -10.43 -8.17 -4.03
N TYR A 36 -10.37 -7.03 -4.72
CA TYR A 36 -9.51 -6.85 -5.88
C TYR A 36 -8.02 -6.90 -5.53
N THR A 37 -7.60 -6.23 -4.45
CA THR A 37 -6.22 -6.32 -3.94
C THR A 37 -5.88 -7.72 -3.44
N PHE A 38 -6.81 -8.43 -2.81
CA PHE A 38 -6.65 -9.83 -2.44
C PHE A 38 -6.43 -10.72 -3.67
N VAL A 39 -7.26 -10.61 -4.70
CA VAL A 39 -7.12 -11.36 -5.97
C VAL A 39 -5.78 -11.05 -6.63
N CYS A 40 -5.35 -9.79 -6.67
CA CYS A 40 -4.06 -9.42 -7.24
C CYS A 40 -2.87 -10.00 -6.46
N THR A 41 -2.95 -10.01 -5.12
CA THR A 41 -1.91 -10.60 -4.26
C THR A 41 -1.86 -12.11 -4.46
N LEU A 42 -3.03 -12.77 -4.55
CA LEU A 42 -3.14 -14.20 -4.82
C LEU A 42 -2.56 -14.57 -6.19
N ILE A 43 -2.85 -13.78 -7.23
CA ILE A 43 -2.26 -13.96 -8.57
C ILE A 43 -0.73 -13.83 -8.51
N GLY A 44 -0.20 -12.84 -7.79
CA GLY A 44 1.25 -12.70 -7.62
C GLY A 44 1.90 -13.89 -6.92
N ILE A 45 1.25 -14.43 -5.88
CA ILE A 45 1.72 -15.64 -5.17
C ILE A 45 1.69 -16.86 -6.11
N ILE A 46 0.61 -17.04 -6.87
CA ILE A 46 0.47 -18.15 -7.85
C ILE A 46 1.55 -18.03 -8.92
N GLN A 47 1.77 -16.84 -9.49
CA GLN A 47 2.82 -16.60 -10.48
C GLN A 47 4.22 -16.91 -9.93
N THR A 48 4.49 -16.54 -8.68
CA THR A 48 5.76 -16.84 -8.00
C THR A 48 5.95 -18.35 -7.83
N LYS A 49 4.89 -19.07 -7.45
CA LYS A 49 4.91 -20.54 -7.33
C LYS A 49 5.14 -21.22 -8.68
N VAL A 50 4.40 -20.83 -9.72
CA VAL A 50 4.55 -21.39 -11.07
C VAL A 50 5.96 -21.15 -11.61
N ALA A 51 6.51 -19.95 -11.42
CA ALA A 51 7.89 -19.64 -11.82
C ALA A 51 8.92 -20.50 -11.07
N PHE A 52 8.71 -20.73 -9.77
CA PHE A 52 9.56 -21.59 -8.94
C PHE A 52 9.50 -23.06 -9.40
N ASP A 53 8.30 -23.61 -9.61
CA ASP A 53 8.11 -24.98 -10.09
C ASP A 53 8.75 -25.17 -11.49
N THR A 54 8.62 -24.17 -12.36
CA THR A 54 9.27 -24.16 -13.69
C THR A 54 10.80 -24.12 -13.59
N ALA A 55 11.36 -23.28 -12.72
CA ALA A 55 12.81 -23.17 -12.54
C ALA A 55 13.44 -24.46 -11.99
N ASN A 56 12.75 -25.16 -11.09
CA ASN A 56 13.21 -26.44 -10.53
C ASN A 56 13.17 -27.59 -11.53
N GLN A 57 12.25 -27.56 -12.50
CA GLN A 57 12.17 -28.55 -13.57
C GLN A 57 13.27 -28.36 -14.62
N ILE A 58 13.70 -27.13 -14.88
CA ILE A 58 14.79 -26.84 -15.84
C ILE A 58 16.16 -27.32 -15.32
N GLY A 59 16.33 -27.42 -14.00
CA GLY A 59 17.59 -27.83 -13.38
C GLY A 59 17.91 -29.33 -13.43
N SER A 60 16.95 -30.19 -13.79
CA SER A 60 17.08 -31.65 -13.57
C SER A 60 17.13 -32.52 -14.82
N GLN A 61 17.00 -31.99 -16.04
CA GLN A 61 17.16 -32.79 -17.26
C GLN A 61 17.91 -32.05 -18.38
N PRO A 62 18.88 -32.69 -19.06
CA PRO A 62 19.32 -32.24 -20.37
C PRO A 62 18.13 -32.41 -21.33
N ILE A 63 17.60 -31.29 -21.83
CA ILE A 63 16.46 -31.31 -22.75
C ILE A 63 16.96 -31.79 -24.12
N THR A 64 17.00 -33.10 -24.30
CA THR A 64 17.15 -33.77 -25.59
C THR A 64 15.85 -34.52 -25.88
N GLY A 65 14.86 -33.78 -26.39
CA GLY A 65 13.58 -34.32 -26.81
C GLY A 65 12.71 -33.22 -27.42
N THR A 66 12.02 -33.54 -28.51
CA THR A 66 11.03 -32.64 -29.12
C THR A 66 9.81 -32.52 -28.21
N ILE A 67 9.55 -31.29 -27.75
CA ILE A 67 8.49 -30.94 -26.77
C ILE A 67 7.06 -31.29 -27.23
N GLY A 68 6.87 -31.64 -28.51
CA GLY A 68 5.60 -32.14 -29.05
C GLY A 68 5.05 -33.36 -28.30
N ASP A 69 5.91 -34.20 -27.72
CA ASP A 69 5.49 -35.41 -27.01
C ASP A 69 5.14 -35.16 -25.53
N LEU A 70 5.57 -34.01 -24.96
CA LEU A 70 5.33 -33.66 -23.56
C LEU A 70 3.99 -32.94 -23.34
N ILE A 71 3.51 -32.20 -24.35
CA ILE A 71 2.31 -31.37 -24.27
C ILE A 71 1.03 -32.21 -24.40
N THR A 72 1.06 -33.31 -25.16
CA THR A 72 -0.09 -34.21 -25.36
C THR A 72 -0.40 -35.07 -24.14
N ALA A 73 0.53 -35.20 -23.18
CA ALA A 73 0.39 -36.18 -22.10
C ALA A 73 -0.29 -35.66 -20.82
N GLN A 74 -0.38 -34.34 -20.55
CA GLN A 74 -0.65 -33.90 -19.17
C GLN A 74 -1.90 -33.05 -18.86
N LEU A 75 -2.56 -32.36 -19.79
CA LEU A 75 -3.64 -31.44 -19.36
C LEU A 75 -4.84 -31.36 -20.31
N GLY A 76 -5.71 -32.38 -20.24
CA GLY A 76 -7.04 -32.41 -20.85
C GLY A 76 -8.11 -31.53 -20.17
N LYS A 77 -7.77 -30.32 -19.68
CA LYS A 77 -8.76 -29.32 -19.23
C LYS A 77 -8.30 -27.89 -19.48
N THR A 78 -9.04 -27.19 -20.34
CA THR A 78 -8.87 -25.78 -20.70
C THR A 78 -9.40 -24.86 -19.59
N PHE A 79 -8.51 -24.13 -18.92
CA PHE A 79 -8.87 -22.91 -18.17
C PHE A 79 -8.71 -21.71 -19.11
N ASN A 80 -9.85 -21.12 -19.50
CA ASN A 80 -9.91 -19.88 -20.27
C ASN A 80 -10.28 -18.73 -19.32
N VAL A 81 -9.31 -17.84 -19.07
CA VAL A 81 -9.57 -16.42 -18.79
C VAL A 81 -8.52 -15.64 -19.59
N PRO A 82 -8.88 -14.84 -20.61
CA PRO A 82 -8.06 -14.68 -21.80
C PRO A 82 -7.15 -13.43 -21.76
N ALA A 83 -6.02 -13.52 -22.48
CA ALA A 83 -5.64 -12.58 -23.55
C ALA A 83 -4.71 -11.37 -23.31
N MET A 84 -4.32 -10.92 -22.12
CA MET A 84 -3.32 -9.82 -22.08
C MET A 84 -1.87 -10.29 -22.22
N ILE A 85 -1.65 -11.58 -21.98
CA ILE A 85 -0.46 -12.30 -22.41
C ILE A 85 -1.02 -13.54 -23.11
N GLN A 86 -1.50 -13.38 -24.34
CA GLN A 86 -1.07 -14.39 -25.31
C GLN A 86 0.46 -14.39 -25.18
N MET A 87 0.96 -15.34 -24.38
CA MET A 87 2.23 -15.97 -24.65
C MET A 87 2.11 -16.30 -26.12
N PHE A 88 2.74 -15.46 -26.93
CA PHE A 88 2.66 -15.52 -28.36
C PHE A 88 2.94 -16.98 -28.74
N THR A 89 2.32 -17.48 -29.79
CA THR A 89 2.52 -18.84 -30.29
C THR A 89 4.00 -19.11 -30.55
N TYR A 90 4.69 -19.63 -29.55
CA TYR A 90 6.13 -19.82 -29.56
C TYR A 90 6.42 -21.27 -29.92
N LYS A 91 7.10 -21.47 -31.05
CA LYS A 91 7.49 -22.79 -31.54
C LYS A 91 8.92 -23.13 -31.13
N HIS A 92 9.73 -22.12 -30.79
CA HIS A 92 11.11 -22.31 -30.39
C HIS A 92 11.40 -21.71 -28.99
N PRO A 93 12.30 -22.33 -28.21
CA PRO A 93 12.74 -21.80 -26.92
C PRO A 93 13.45 -20.43 -27.03
N CYS A 94 13.88 -20.04 -28.23
CA CYS A 94 14.40 -18.71 -28.54
C CYS A 94 13.31 -17.63 -28.61
N ASP A 95 12.03 -18.03 -28.67
CA ASP A 95 10.92 -17.08 -28.73
C ASP A 95 10.49 -16.57 -27.33
N PHE A 96 11.06 -17.11 -26.23
CA PHE A 96 10.83 -16.63 -24.85
C PHE A 96 11.47 -15.26 -24.55
N LEU A 97 11.98 -14.57 -25.56
CA LEU A 97 12.65 -13.31 -25.36
C LEU A 97 11.64 -12.16 -25.37
N SER A 98 11.53 -11.47 -24.24
CA SER A 98 10.71 -10.27 -24.13
C SER A 98 11.29 -9.14 -25.01
N PRO A 99 10.45 -8.44 -25.79
CA PRO A 99 10.90 -7.29 -26.55
C PRO A 99 11.34 -6.18 -25.60
N VAL A 100 12.41 -5.47 -25.96
CA VAL A 100 13.06 -4.48 -25.09
C VAL A 100 12.08 -3.40 -24.58
N TRP A 101 11.12 -2.98 -25.40
CA TRP A 101 10.10 -1.99 -25.00
C TRP A 101 9.12 -2.48 -23.92
N MET A 102 8.96 -3.79 -23.72
CA MET A 102 8.13 -4.34 -22.64
C MET A 102 8.81 -4.21 -21.27
N VAL A 103 10.14 -4.12 -21.25
CA VAL A 103 10.93 -3.98 -20.03
C VAL A 103 10.51 -2.74 -19.20
N PRO A 104 10.47 -1.52 -19.75
CA PRO A 104 9.99 -0.35 -18.99
C PRO A 104 8.50 -0.43 -18.63
N LEU A 105 7.67 -1.12 -19.43
CA LEU A 105 6.25 -1.29 -19.12
C LEU A 105 6.05 -2.12 -17.85
N PHE A 106 6.78 -3.23 -17.71
CA PHE A 106 6.67 -4.11 -16.55
C PHE A 106 7.46 -3.62 -15.34
N LEU A 107 8.65 -3.06 -15.55
CA LEU A 107 9.54 -2.67 -14.45
C LEU A 107 9.45 -1.20 -14.05
N GLY A 108 8.86 -0.33 -14.88
CA GLY A 108 8.62 1.07 -14.55
C GLY A 108 7.76 1.25 -13.29
N PRO A 109 6.55 0.67 -13.22
CA PRO A 109 5.66 0.87 -12.06
C PRO A 109 6.27 0.44 -10.71
N PRO A 110 6.96 -0.71 -10.58
CA PRO A 110 7.66 -1.04 -9.33
C PRO A 110 8.75 -0.01 -8.95
N LYS A 111 9.46 0.60 -9.91
CA LYS A 111 10.48 1.62 -9.62
C LYS A 111 9.86 2.94 -9.20
N LEU A 112 8.80 3.35 -9.88
CA LEU A 112 7.99 4.49 -9.49
C LEU A 112 7.49 4.31 -8.05
N TYR A 113 6.94 3.13 -7.74
CA TYR A 113 6.42 2.78 -6.42
C TYR A 113 7.50 2.78 -5.34
N SER A 114 8.70 2.26 -5.64
CA SER A 114 9.79 2.13 -4.65
C SER A 114 10.21 3.46 -4.02
N ILE A 115 9.99 4.58 -4.72
CA ILE A 115 10.23 5.93 -4.21
C ILE A 115 8.93 6.60 -3.76
N ALA A 116 7.88 6.55 -4.59
CA ALA A 116 6.62 7.22 -4.30
C ALA A 116 6.00 6.77 -2.97
N TYR A 117 6.04 5.46 -2.69
CA TYR A 117 5.39 4.89 -1.52
C TYR A 117 5.97 5.40 -0.18
N PRO A 118 7.29 5.27 0.08
CA PRO A 118 7.94 5.92 1.23
C PRO A 118 7.65 7.42 1.33
N CYS A 119 7.69 8.14 0.20
CA CYS A 119 7.45 9.59 0.19
C CYS A 119 6.01 9.94 0.57
N PHE A 120 5.01 9.17 0.13
CA PHE A 120 3.61 9.38 0.52
C PHE A 120 3.39 9.11 2.00
N HIS A 121 4.00 8.05 2.54
CA HIS A 121 3.96 7.77 3.99
C HIS A 121 4.57 8.92 4.79
N PHE A 122 5.73 9.41 4.37
CA PHE A 122 6.36 10.56 4.99
C PHE A 122 5.50 11.82 4.91
N ALA A 123 4.87 12.08 3.75
CA ALA A 123 3.94 13.21 3.60
C ALA A 123 2.71 13.11 4.51
N ILE A 124 2.18 11.91 4.72
CA ILE A 124 1.07 11.67 5.66
C ILE A 124 1.52 11.98 7.09
N ALA A 125 2.69 11.49 7.50
CA ALA A 125 3.24 11.80 8.83
C ALA A 125 3.49 13.31 8.99
N PHE A 126 4.08 13.96 7.97
CA PHE A 126 4.28 15.41 7.96
C PHE A 126 2.96 16.17 8.10
N GLU A 127 1.92 15.76 7.38
CA GLU A 127 0.60 16.41 7.44
C GLU A 127 -0.03 16.28 8.84
N ARG A 128 0.21 15.16 9.52
CA ARG A 128 -0.25 14.94 10.90
C ARG A 128 0.53 15.73 11.92
N ILE A 129 1.84 15.88 11.74
CA ILE A 129 2.65 16.79 12.54
C ILE A 129 2.08 18.20 12.38
N ARG A 130 1.84 18.63 11.14
CA ARG A 130 1.25 19.93 10.83
C ARG A 130 -0.12 20.11 11.47
N SER A 131 -1.02 19.12 11.39
CA SER A 131 -2.34 19.20 12.01
C SER A 131 -2.28 19.25 13.54
N THR A 132 -1.32 18.54 14.15
CA THR A 132 -1.16 18.49 15.61
C THR A 132 -0.57 19.79 16.16
N PHE A 133 0.48 20.34 15.54
CA PHE A 133 1.17 21.53 16.04
C PHE A 133 0.52 22.85 15.60
N LEU A 134 -0.05 22.89 14.40
CA LEU A 134 -0.58 24.11 13.78
C LEU A 134 -2.10 24.07 13.64
N ALA A 135 -2.81 23.37 14.53
CA ALA A 135 -4.27 23.25 14.63
C ALA A 135 -5.07 24.47 14.11
N LYS A 136 -4.81 25.67 14.67
CA LYS A 136 -5.53 26.92 14.34
C LYS A 136 -5.19 27.51 12.95
N ARG A 137 -4.03 27.17 12.40
CA ARG A 137 -3.53 27.66 11.10
C ARG A 137 -3.84 26.65 9.99
N TYR A 138 -3.84 25.37 10.34
CA TYR A 138 -4.16 24.24 9.46
C TYR A 138 -5.54 24.40 8.82
N GLU A 139 -6.56 24.74 9.61
CA GLU A 139 -7.93 24.99 9.11
C GLU A 139 -7.98 26.10 8.05
N ARG A 140 -7.09 27.09 8.12
CA ARG A 140 -7.04 28.22 7.17
C ARG A 140 -6.26 27.91 5.90
N MET A 141 -5.27 27.01 5.96
CA MET A 141 -4.42 26.66 4.82
C MET A 141 -5.12 25.74 3.81
N GLY A 142 -6.19 25.06 4.21
CA GLY A 142 -6.98 24.20 3.32
C GLY A 142 -6.16 23.05 2.71
N THR A 143 -6.62 22.56 1.55
CA THR A 143 -6.05 21.39 0.86
C THR A 143 -4.88 21.71 -0.08
N GLN A 144 -4.55 23.00 -0.27
CA GLN A 144 -3.57 23.43 -1.28
C GLN A 144 -2.17 22.89 -1.02
N SER A 145 -1.72 22.88 0.23
CA SER A 145 -0.40 22.35 0.60
C SER A 145 -0.27 20.86 0.30
N THR A 146 -1.32 20.07 0.56
CA THR A 146 -1.33 18.62 0.31
C THR A 146 -1.22 18.34 -1.19
N VAL A 147 -1.94 19.10 -2.02
CA VAL A 147 -1.87 18.97 -3.48
C VAL A 147 -0.47 19.25 -4.00
N ILE A 148 0.19 20.32 -3.50
CA ILE A 148 1.57 20.66 -3.88
C ILE A 148 2.54 19.53 -3.52
N ILE A 149 2.44 18.97 -2.31
CA ILE A 149 3.30 17.87 -1.87
C ILE A 149 3.10 16.63 -2.75
N ILE A 150 1.84 16.29 -3.09
CA ILE A 150 1.53 15.16 -3.98
C ILE A 150 2.18 15.34 -5.35
N TRP A 151 2.12 16.55 -5.93
CA TRP A 151 2.76 16.84 -7.23
C TRP A 151 4.28 16.69 -7.17
N ILE A 152 4.91 17.20 -6.11
CA ILE A 152 6.37 17.06 -5.91
C ILE A 152 6.77 15.59 -5.84
N ILE A 153 6.04 14.78 -5.05
CA ILE A 153 6.32 13.34 -4.91
C ILE A 153 6.20 12.61 -6.24
N TRP A 154 5.12 12.86 -7.00
CA TRP A 154 4.94 12.25 -8.32
C TRP A 154 6.04 12.68 -9.28
N PHE A 155 6.35 13.97 -9.35
CA PHE A 155 7.38 14.49 -10.24
C PHE A 155 8.75 13.86 -9.95
N LEU A 156 9.15 13.79 -8.68
CA LEU A 156 10.40 13.14 -8.27
C LEU A 156 10.42 11.65 -8.59
N SER A 157 9.30 10.95 -8.34
CA SER A 157 9.20 9.51 -8.57
C SER A 157 9.21 9.16 -10.05
N PHE A 158 8.52 9.96 -10.88
CA PHE A 158 8.55 9.83 -12.34
C PHE A 158 9.93 10.17 -12.90
N GLY A 159 10.57 11.24 -12.43
CA GLY A 159 11.93 11.59 -12.81
C GLY A 159 12.92 10.46 -12.51
N TYR A 160 12.84 9.86 -11.32
CA TYR A 160 13.63 8.69 -10.95
C TYR A 160 13.37 7.49 -11.87
N MET A 161 12.10 7.14 -12.12
CA MET A 161 11.75 6.03 -13.01
C MET A 161 12.27 6.26 -14.44
N MET A 162 12.06 7.46 -15.00
CA MET A 162 12.50 7.80 -16.36
C MET A 162 14.03 7.79 -16.46
N TYR A 163 14.75 8.27 -15.44
CA TYR A 163 16.20 8.18 -15.38
C TYR A 163 16.70 6.73 -15.43
N ILE A 164 16.13 5.85 -14.59
CA ILE A 164 16.53 4.43 -14.57
C ILE A 164 16.25 3.75 -15.92
N ILE A 165 15.08 4.00 -16.51
CA ILE A 165 14.72 3.46 -17.83
C ILE A 165 15.67 3.99 -18.90
N TRP A 166 15.95 5.30 -18.92
CA TRP A 166 16.85 5.89 -19.91
C TRP A 166 18.24 5.28 -19.82
N VAL A 167 18.85 5.22 -18.63
CA VAL A 167 20.19 4.61 -18.46
C VAL A 167 20.18 3.13 -18.84
N ALA A 168 19.11 2.40 -18.55
CA ALA A 168 18.99 1.00 -18.95
C ALA A 168 18.91 0.82 -20.47
N MET A 169 18.19 1.70 -21.17
CA MET A 169 18.03 1.67 -22.63
C MET A 169 19.27 2.19 -23.37
N ALA A 170 20.09 3.02 -22.73
CA ALA A 170 21.36 3.48 -23.28
C ALA A 170 22.44 2.38 -23.28
N ASP A 171 22.27 1.32 -22.46
CA ASP A 171 23.20 0.20 -22.41
C ASP A 171 23.00 -0.73 -23.63
N PRO A 172 24.02 -0.90 -24.50
CA PRO A 172 23.93 -1.78 -25.66
C PRO A 172 23.69 -3.25 -25.28
N ALA A 173 24.10 -3.70 -24.09
CA ALA A 173 23.87 -5.07 -23.63
C ALA A 173 22.38 -5.36 -23.39
N ILE A 174 21.60 -4.33 -23.05
CA ILE A 174 20.15 -4.42 -22.82
C ILE A 174 19.36 -4.09 -24.08
N SER A 175 19.74 -3.03 -24.80
CA SER A 175 18.93 -2.47 -25.88
C SER A 175 19.00 -3.24 -27.19
N THR A 176 20.11 -3.93 -27.46
CA THR A 176 20.33 -4.62 -28.75
C THR A 176 19.89 -6.07 -28.75
N ARG A 177 19.68 -6.68 -27.57
CA ARG A 177 19.40 -8.10 -27.44
C ARG A 177 18.04 -8.32 -26.78
N PRO A 178 17.16 -9.16 -27.36
CA PRO A 178 15.95 -9.59 -26.69
C PRO A 178 16.28 -10.24 -25.33
N GLN A 179 15.47 -9.97 -24.30
CA GLN A 179 15.78 -10.42 -22.94
C GLN A 179 14.94 -11.63 -22.53
N GLY A 180 15.59 -12.73 -22.15
CA GLY A 180 14.90 -13.89 -21.54
C GLY A 180 14.46 -13.64 -20.10
N ILE A 181 15.08 -12.67 -19.42
CA ILE A 181 14.68 -12.19 -18.09
C ILE A 181 14.57 -10.66 -18.19
N VAL A 182 13.38 -10.14 -17.91
CA VAL A 182 13.11 -8.70 -17.90
C VAL A 182 13.95 -8.04 -16.80
N THR A 183 14.99 -7.31 -17.18
CA THR A 183 15.86 -6.58 -16.24
C THR A 183 16.17 -5.16 -16.75
N ILE A 184 16.13 -4.16 -15.86
CA ILE A 184 16.56 -2.78 -16.12
C ILE A 184 17.85 -2.40 -15.41
N THR A 185 18.48 -3.33 -14.68
CA THR A 185 19.66 -3.00 -13.88
C THR A 185 20.91 -3.19 -14.73
N THR A 186 21.68 -2.12 -14.88
CA THR A 186 22.97 -2.06 -15.55
C THR A 186 24.04 -1.67 -14.53
N GLU A 187 25.31 -1.84 -14.88
CA GLU A 187 26.41 -1.35 -14.03
C GLU A 187 26.31 0.17 -13.81
N ALA A 188 25.87 0.91 -14.82
CA ALA A 188 25.71 2.36 -14.78
C ALA A 188 24.61 2.84 -13.81
N ASN A 189 23.49 2.10 -13.68
CA ASN A 189 22.39 2.51 -12.80
C ASN A 189 22.33 1.75 -11.46
N ALA A 190 23.14 0.70 -11.27
CA ALA A 190 23.14 -0.12 -10.06
C ALA A 190 23.36 0.70 -8.78
N ASN A 191 24.31 1.64 -8.80
CA ASN A 191 24.61 2.51 -7.66
C ASN A 191 23.45 3.46 -7.36
N VAL A 192 22.84 4.07 -8.38
CA VAL A 192 21.69 4.96 -8.19
C VAL A 192 20.50 4.21 -7.60
N MET A 193 20.25 2.98 -8.06
CA MET A 193 19.21 2.12 -7.48
C MET A 193 19.50 1.78 -6.02
N LEU A 194 20.76 1.47 -5.69
CA LEU A 194 21.16 1.18 -4.31
C LEU A 194 20.97 2.39 -3.40
N TYR A 195 21.43 3.57 -3.81
CA TYR A 195 21.22 4.81 -3.04
C TYR A 195 19.75 5.15 -2.89
N GLY A 196 18.94 4.97 -3.95
CA GLY A 196 17.49 5.13 -3.89
C GLY A 196 16.86 4.22 -2.83
N THR A 197 17.29 2.96 -2.74
CA THR A 197 16.85 2.01 -1.71
C THR A 197 17.29 2.39 -0.29
N ILE A 198 18.52 2.92 -0.13
CA ILE A 198 19.00 3.38 1.18
C ILE A 198 18.20 4.60 1.65
N VAL A 199 17.97 5.57 0.76
CA VAL A 199 17.17 6.77 1.05
C VAL A 199 15.73 6.40 1.37
N SER A 200 15.10 5.51 0.60
CA SER A 200 13.74 5.05 0.88
C SER A 200 13.66 4.35 2.24
N MET A 201 14.63 3.51 2.58
CA MET A 201 14.68 2.83 3.87
C MET A 201 14.81 3.83 5.03
N ALA A 202 15.72 4.81 4.91
CA ALA A 202 15.88 5.87 5.91
C ALA A 202 14.58 6.67 6.08
N LEU A 203 13.89 6.98 4.98
CA LEU A 203 12.64 7.72 5.00
C LEU A 203 11.52 6.94 5.70
N VAL A 204 11.44 5.62 5.48
CA VAL A 204 10.46 4.75 6.16
C VAL A 204 10.72 4.68 7.66
N ILE A 205 11.98 4.54 8.08
CA ILE A 205 12.36 4.54 9.50
C ILE A 205 12.01 5.89 10.14
N LEU A 206 12.37 7.00 9.48
CA LEU A 206 12.03 8.34 9.94
C LEU A 206 10.51 8.52 10.08
N THR A 207 9.73 8.03 9.12
CA THR A 207 8.27 8.09 9.16
C THR A 207 7.70 7.36 10.37
N ALA A 208 8.18 6.15 10.65
CA ALA A 208 7.75 5.39 11.82
C ALA A 208 8.10 6.09 13.14
N LEU A 209 9.27 6.75 13.22
CA LEU A 209 9.65 7.56 14.38
C LEU A 209 8.76 8.79 14.54
N CYS A 210 8.44 9.49 13.44
CA CYS A 210 7.51 10.61 13.43
C CYS A 210 6.12 10.19 13.92
N ASP A 211 5.56 9.10 13.39
CA ASP A 211 4.26 8.59 13.81
C ASP A 211 4.26 8.16 15.30
N TRP A 212 5.33 7.50 15.77
CA TRP A 212 5.50 7.18 17.20
C TRP A 212 5.48 8.44 18.06
N PHE A 213 6.22 9.47 17.65
CA PHE A 213 6.27 10.74 18.36
C PHE A 213 4.89 11.42 18.42
N ILE A 214 4.16 11.47 17.30
CA ILE A 214 2.79 11.99 17.25
C ILE A 214 1.87 11.17 18.16
N PHE A 215 2.03 9.85 18.23
CA PHE A 215 1.29 8.99 19.14
C PHE A 215 1.49 9.35 20.61
N VAL A 216 2.75 9.52 21.02
CA VAL A 216 3.07 9.95 22.39
C VAL A 216 2.49 11.33 22.67
N MET A 217 2.61 12.26 21.72
CA MET A 217 2.10 13.63 21.86
C MET A 217 0.57 13.67 21.98
N ASN A 218 -0.17 13.00 21.10
CA ASN A 218 -1.62 12.96 21.13
C ASN A 218 -2.14 12.35 22.44
N LYS A 219 -1.45 11.32 22.97
CA LYS A 219 -1.76 10.75 24.27
C LYS A 219 -1.56 11.77 25.41
N ARG A 220 -0.45 12.53 25.38
CA ARG A 220 -0.18 13.58 26.37
C ARG A 220 -1.20 14.71 26.31
N LEU A 221 -1.50 15.21 25.10
CA LEU A 221 -2.50 16.24 24.87
C LEU A 221 -3.88 15.81 25.38
N HIS A 222 -4.30 14.59 25.06
CA HIS A 222 -5.59 14.07 25.53
C HIS A 222 -5.68 13.99 27.07
N ILE A 223 -4.59 13.64 27.76
CA ILE A 223 -4.56 13.65 29.25
C ILE A 223 -4.66 15.08 29.77
N PHE A 224 -3.90 16.01 29.18
CA PHE A 224 -3.90 17.41 29.56
C PHE A 224 -5.29 18.05 29.39
N THR A 225 -5.92 17.89 28.22
CA THR A 225 -7.25 18.46 27.93
C THR A 225 -8.35 17.87 28.80
N ARG A 226 -8.21 16.59 29.23
CA ARG A 226 -9.15 15.98 30.18
C ARG A 226 -9.01 16.55 31.60
N ASN A 227 -7.81 16.96 31.99
CA ASN A 227 -7.52 17.48 33.33
C ASN A 227 -7.75 19.00 33.43
N SER A 228 -7.59 19.76 32.34
CA SER A 228 -7.88 21.20 32.31
C SER A 228 -9.40 21.44 32.32
N ARG A 229 -9.98 21.73 33.49
CA ARG A 229 -11.43 22.01 33.65
C ARG A 229 -11.87 23.39 33.17
N THR A 230 -10.94 24.29 32.87
CA THR A 230 -11.23 25.73 32.80
C THR A 230 -11.76 26.22 31.45
N GLU A 231 -11.41 25.61 30.31
CA GLU A 231 -11.96 26.00 29.00
C GLU A 231 -12.06 24.80 28.04
N TYR A 232 -13.30 24.39 27.70
CA TYR A 232 -13.53 23.34 26.71
C TYR A 232 -13.39 23.89 25.30
N ASN A 233 -12.28 23.58 24.63
CA ASN A 233 -12.08 23.93 23.22
C ASN A 233 -12.58 22.80 22.30
N LEU A 234 -13.73 23.03 21.65
CA LEU A 234 -14.37 22.06 20.76
C LEU A 234 -13.50 21.73 19.54
N SER A 235 -12.83 22.72 18.91
CA SER A 235 -12.04 22.48 17.70
C SER A 235 -10.79 21.65 17.99
N LEU A 236 -10.08 21.96 19.09
CA LEU A 236 -8.92 21.19 19.52
C LEU A 236 -9.30 19.74 19.84
N ASN A 237 -10.39 19.51 20.58
CA ASN A 237 -10.85 18.16 20.90
C ASN A 237 -11.28 17.37 19.66
N TYR A 238 -11.94 18.05 18.70
CA TYR A 238 -12.30 17.43 17.42
C TYR A 238 -11.05 16.98 16.66
N GLN A 239 -10.05 17.84 16.52
CA GLN A 239 -8.80 17.54 15.82
C GLN A 239 -7.97 16.44 16.50
N ILE A 240 -7.83 16.47 17.84
CA ILE A 240 -7.14 15.41 18.59
C ILE A 240 -7.83 14.07 18.38
N ASN A 241 -9.17 14.04 18.43
CA ASN A 241 -9.92 12.80 18.24
C ASN A 241 -9.78 12.28 16.79
N GLU A 242 -9.86 13.15 15.78
CA GLU A 242 -9.67 12.77 14.37
C GLU A 242 -8.24 12.23 14.13
N ASN A 243 -7.21 12.94 14.60
CA ASN A 243 -5.82 12.49 14.50
C ASN A 243 -5.61 11.16 15.22
N THR A 244 -6.20 10.96 16.40
CA THR A 244 -6.10 9.71 17.15
C THR A 244 -6.75 8.55 16.39
N GLN A 245 -7.94 8.75 15.80
CA GLN A 245 -8.60 7.72 15.00
C GLN A 245 -7.79 7.38 13.74
N ALA A 246 -7.25 8.38 13.04
CA ALA A 246 -6.43 8.18 11.86
C ALA A 246 -5.14 7.41 12.22
N MET A 247 -4.52 7.72 13.35
CA MET A 247 -3.28 7.09 13.77
C MET A 247 -3.47 5.62 14.16
N LEU A 248 -4.62 5.26 14.74
CA LEU A 248 -4.94 3.85 15.01
C LEU A 248 -4.95 2.95 13.75
N VAL A 249 -5.07 3.53 12.55
CA VAL A 249 -5.02 2.82 11.27
C VAL A 249 -3.63 2.81 10.68
N ILE A 250 -3.05 4.00 10.54
CA ILE A 250 -1.83 4.18 9.77
C ILE A 250 -0.61 3.71 10.56
N PHE A 251 -0.56 3.96 11.87
CA PHE A 251 0.61 3.61 12.68
C PHE A 251 0.95 2.10 12.65
N PRO A 252 -0.01 1.16 12.81
CA PRO A 252 0.30 -0.27 12.64
C PRO A 252 0.78 -0.63 11.23
N ILE A 253 0.26 0.02 10.19
CA ILE A 253 0.66 -0.20 8.80
C ILE A 253 2.12 0.27 8.63
N ASP A 254 2.43 1.48 9.09
CA ASP A 254 3.74 2.12 8.94
C ASP A 254 4.81 1.38 9.75
N ILE A 255 4.51 0.93 10.97
CA ILE A 255 5.41 0.04 11.72
C ILE A 255 5.65 -1.27 10.97
N SER A 256 4.58 -1.92 10.51
CA SER A 256 4.74 -3.21 9.82
C SER A 256 5.59 -3.05 8.56
N PHE A 257 5.45 -1.94 7.83
CA PHE A 257 6.30 -1.63 6.70
C PHE A 257 7.74 -1.32 7.10
N ALA A 258 7.93 -0.52 8.16
CA ALA A 258 9.24 -0.17 8.68
C ALA A 258 10.02 -1.34 9.26
N ILE A 259 9.35 -2.44 9.61
CA ILE A 259 10.01 -3.70 10.00
C ILE A 259 10.30 -4.55 8.75
N ILE A 260 9.30 -4.75 7.88
CA ILE A 260 9.41 -5.67 6.75
C ILE A 260 10.35 -5.15 5.66
N TYR A 261 10.35 -3.84 5.39
CA TYR A 261 11.14 -3.25 4.32
C TYR A 261 12.66 -3.33 4.56
N PRO A 262 13.19 -3.02 5.76
CA PRO A 262 14.59 -3.28 6.08
C PRO A 262 14.96 -4.76 5.99
N ILE A 263 14.10 -5.68 6.46
CA ILE A 263 14.35 -7.14 6.35
C ILE A 263 14.51 -7.52 4.88
N HIS A 264 13.60 -7.06 4.02
CA HIS A 264 13.70 -7.26 2.57
C HIS A 264 15.03 -6.74 2.02
N ASN A 265 15.43 -5.51 2.36
CA ASN A 265 16.68 -4.92 1.88
C ASN A 265 17.91 -5.70 2.36
N VAL A 266 17.96 -6.12 3.62
CA VAL A 266 19.04 -6.94 4.16
C VAL A 266 19.14 -8.27 3.42
N LEU A 267 18.00 -8.96 3.20
CA LEU A 267 17.98 -10.20 2.41
C LEU A 267 18.51 -9.98 1.00
N VAL A 268 18.10 -8.91 0.32
CA VAL A 268 18.58 -8.57 -1.02
C VAL A 268 20.09 -8.30 -1.04
N ILE A 269 20.62 -7.59 -0.04
CA ILE A 269 22.05 -7.32 0.09
C ILE A 269 22.82 -8.63 0.31
N LEU A 270 22.35 -9.49 1.22
CA LEU A 270 22.99 -10.78 1.50
C LEU A 270 23.01 -11.68 0.25
N ILE A 271 21.88 -11.82 -0.44
CA ILE A 271 21.81 -12.63 -1.67
C ILE A 271 22.77 -12.12 -2.74
N ARG A 272 22.99 -10.80 -2.82
CA ARG A 272 23.96 -10.20 -3.74
C ARG A 272 25.41 -10.43 -3.30
N ALA A 273 25.70 -10.27 -2.01
CA ALA A 273 27.04 -10.48 -1.46
C ALA A 273 27.52 -11.93 -1.69
N TYR A 274 26.61 -12.90 -1.56
CA TYR A 274 26.89 -14.32 -1.78
C TYR A 274 26.59 -14.79 -3.22
N ARG A 275 26.49 -13.88 -4.20
CA ARG A 275 26.13 -14.23 -5.59
C ARG A 275 26.98 -15.34 -6.19
N SER A 276 28.29 -15.34 -5.92
CA SER A 276 29.27 -16.30 -6.43
C SER A 276 29.10 -17.71 -5.86
N ALA A 277 28.46 -17.84 -4.69
CA ALA A 277 28.22 -19.12 -4.04
C ALA A 277 26.97 -19.85 -4.58
N PHE A 278 26.12 -19.18 -5.37
CA PHE A 278 24.85 -19.72 -5.84
C PHE A 278 24.88 -20.07 -7.32
N THR A 279 24.24 -21.19 -7.68
CA THR A 279 23.91 -21.46 -9.08
C THR A 279 22.98 -20.37 -9.64
N LYS A 280 22.84 -20.28 -10.97
CA LYS A 280 21.93 -19.29 -11.59
C LYS A 280 20.47 -19.52 -11.15
N ALA A 281 20.04 -20.78 -11.04
CA ALA A 281 18.69 -21.14 -10.63
C ALA A 281 18.43 -20.77 -9.16
N ASP A 282 19.35 -21.14 -8.26
CA ASP A 282 19.23 -20.84 -6.83
C ASP A 282 19.17 -19.33 -6.58
N PHE A 283 20.03 -18.55 -7.26
CA PHE A 283 20.04 -17.10 -7.13
C PHE A 283 18.69 -16.47 -7.51
N VAL A 284 18.09 -16.92 -8.61
CA VAL A 284 16.76 -16.45 -9.04
C VAL A 284 15.70 -16.84 -8.01
N SER A 285 15.72 -18.09 -7.54
CA SER A 285 14.83 -18.57 -6.48
C SER A 285 14.94 -17.72 -5.21
N TYR A 286 16.15 -17.49 -4.69
CA TYR A 286 16.36 -16.67 -3.50
C TYR A 286 15.90 -15.21 -3.70
N CYS A 287 16.06 -14.65 -4.90
CA CYS A 287 15.50 -13.34 -5.20
C CYS A 287 13.96 -13.31 -5.08
N TYR A 288 13.26 -14.37 -5.50
CA TYR A 288 11.82 -14.49 -5.29
C TYR A 288 11.46 -14.60 -3.82
N TRP A 289 12.17 -15.45 -3.07
CA TRP A 289 11.99 -15.60 -1.62
C TRP A 289 12.21 -14.28 -0.86
N ALA A 290 13.20 -13.49 -1.26
CA ALA A 290 13.45 -12.18 -0.66
C ALA A 290 12.33 -11.17 -0.91
N ASN A 291 11.51 -11.34 -1.96
CA ASN A 291 10.34 -10.49 -2.22
C ASN A 291 9.10 -10.92 -1.43
N THR A 292 9.01 -12.18 -0.99
CA THR A 292 7.89 -12.72 -0.21
C THR A 292 7.47 -11.86 0.99
N PRO A 293 8.40 -11.30 1.80
CA PRO A 293 8.03 -10.39 2.90
C PRO A 293 7.21 -9.18 2.45
N LEU A 294 7.50 -8.58 1.30
CA LEU A 294 6.75 -7.43 0.78
C LEU A 294 5.32 -7.81 0.38
N PHE A 295 5.13 -9.01 -0.18
CA PHE A 295 3.80 -9.55 -0.45
C PHE A 295 3.02 -9.84 0.84
N LEU A 296 3.71 -10.37 1.85
CA LEU A 296 3.11 -10.61 3.17
C LEU A 296 2.68 -9.29 3.82
N HIS A 297 3.48 -8.22 3.71
CA HIS A 297 3.09 -6.88 4.17
C HIS A 297 1.81 -6.37 3.49
N SER A 298 1.67 -6.62 2.19
CA SER A 298 0.45 -6.22 1.47
C SER A 298 -0.79 -6.93 2.03
N LEU A 299 -0.68 -8.22 2.34
CA LEU A 299 -1.75 -8.98 3.01
C LEU A 299 -2.06 -8.43 4.42
N VAL A 300 -1.02 -8.14 5.22
CA VAL A 300 -1.17 -7.54 6.55
C VAL A 300 -1.91 -6.21 6.46
N THR A 301 -1.57 -5.38 5.48
CA THR A 301 -2.23 -4.09 5.25
C THR A 301 -3.73 -4.27 4.98
N VAL A 302 -4.12 -5.19 4.10
CA VAL A 302 -5.53 -5.50 3.81
C VAL A 302 -6.27 -5.96 5.07
N LEU A 303 -5.67 -6.87 5.86
CA LEU A 303 -6.27 -7.36 7.10
C LEU A 303 -6.48 -6.24 8.13
N LEU A 304 -5.51 -5.34 8.27
CA LEU A 304 -5.61 -4.17 9.14
C LEU A 304 -6.73 -3.22 8.69
N TYR A 305 -6.85 -2.98 7.37
CA TYR A 305 -7.94 -2.18 6.81
C TYR A 305 -9.32 -2.80 7.07
N ILE A 306 -9.49 -4.09 6.82
CA ILE A 306 -10.76 -4.80 7.10
C ILE A 306 -11.12 -4.67 8.58
N ARG A 307 -10.16 -4.92 9.47
CA ARG A 307 -10.36 -4.79 10.92
C ARG A 307 -10.75 -3.37 11.31
N PHE A 308 -10.13 -2.36 10.70
CA PHE A 308 -10.47 -0.97 10.94
C PHE A 308 -11.88 -0.60 10.46
N ILE A 309 -12.25 -0.98 9.24
CA ILE A 309 -13.60 -0.72 8.68
C ILE A 309 -14.66 -1.33 9.58
N ASN A 310 -14.46 -2.58 10.01
CA ASN A 310 -15.37 -3.26 10.94
C ASN A 310 -15.48 -2.52 12.29
N ARG A 311 -14.35 -2.07 12.84
CA ARG A 311 -14.33 -1.28 14.08
C ARG A 311 -15.06 0.07 13.92
N SER A 312 -14.79 0.80 12.84
CA SER A 312 -15.42 2.10 12.55
C SER A 312 -16.93 1.97 12.33
N SER A 313 -17.36 0.93 11.61
CA SER A 313 -18.78 0.59 11.44
C SER A 313 -19.45 0.32 12.79
N ASN A 314 -18.81 -0.46 13.66
CA ASN A 314 -19.35 -0.75 15.00
C ASN A 314 -19.43 0.50 15.89
N ILE A 315 -18.44 1.39 15.84
CA ILE A 315 -18.47 2.67 16.56
C ILE A 315 -19.62 3.54 16.04
N THR A 316 -19.80 3.61 14.72
CA THR A 316 -20.88 4.38 14.09
C THR A 316 -22.26 3.82 14.48
N LYS A 317 -22.44 2.49 14.45
CA LYS A 317 -23.66 1.82 14.93
C LYS A 317 -23.95 2.16 16.38
N ARG A 318 -22.95 2.08 17.27
CA ARG A 318 -23.11 2.47 18.69
C ARG A 318 -23.47 3.94 18.86
N ARG A 319 -22.83 4.84 18.10
CA ARG A 319 -23.14 6.27 18.14
C ARG A 319 -24.57 6.55 17.69
N ASN A 320 -25.03 5.88 16.64
CA ASN A 320 -26.40 6.00 16.15
C ASN A 320 -27.42 5.42 17.15
N PHE A 321 -27.08 4.32 17.80
CA PHE A 321 -27.89 3.75 18.88
C PHE A 321 -28.04 4.72 20.06
N VAL A 322 -26.93 5.28 20.55
CA VAL A 322 -26.94 6.28 21.63
C VAL A 322 -27.71 7.54 21.23
N LYS A 323 -27.52 8.05 20.00
CA LYS A 323 -28.30 9.20 19.50
C LYS A 323 -29.80 8.90 19.45
N ARG A 324 -30.20 7.71 19.03
CA ARG A 324 -31.62 7.29 19.03
C ARG A 324 -32.15 7.23 20.45
N LYS A 325 -31.41 6.60 21.37
CA LYS A 325 -31.77 6.52 22.79
C LYS A 325 -31.91 7.90 23.43
N LEU A 326 -30.94 8.80 23.26
CA LEU A 326 -31.01 10.18 23.75
C LEU A 326 -32.18 10.97 23.15
N LYS A 327 -32.51 10.73 21.87
CA LYS A 327 -33.67 11.36 21.23
C LYS A 327 -34.99 10.84 21.80
N GLU A 328 -35.06 9.55 22.12
CA GLU A 328 -36.22 8.94 22.79
C GLU A 328 -36.36 9.44 24.23
N GLU A 329 -35.27 9.47 25.00
CA GLU A 329 -35.22 10.03 26.36
C GLU A 329 -35.56 11.53 26.39
N GLY A 330 -35.07 12.30 25.42
CA GLY A 330 -35.44 13.70 25.26
C GLY A 330 -36.93 13.87 24.97
N LYS A 331 -37.50 13.05 24.07
CA LYS A 331 -38.94 13.07 23.78
C LYS A 331 -39.78 12.74 25.01
N THR A 332 -39.42 11.73 25.80
CA THR A 332 -40.14 11.41 27.04
C THR A 332 -40.01 12.52 28.08
N HIS A 333 -38.85 13.15 28.20
CA HIS A 333 -38.67 14.29 29.11
C HIS A 333 -39.52 15.50 28.70
N PHE A 334 -39.52 15.88 27.43
CA PHE A 334 -40.35 16.99 26.93
C PHE A 334 -41.84 16.70 27.07
N LYS A 335 -42.28 15.45 26.82
CA LYS A 335 -43.66 15.03 27.05
C LYS A 335 -44.08 15.17 28.52
N PHE A 336 -43.19 14.80 29.45
CA PHE A 336 -43.45 14.97 30.88
C PHE A 336 -43.58 16.45 31.29
N LEU A 337 -42.72 17.32 30.75
CA LEU A 337 -42.81 18.77 30.99
C LEU A 337 -44.10 19.37 30.44
N GLU A 338 -44.55 18.94 29.26
CA GLU A 338 -45.81 19.35 28.66
C GLU A 338 -47.01 18.91 29.53
N GLU A 339 -47.01 17.67 30.04
CA GLU A 339 -48.03 17.19 30.98
C GLU A 339 -48.04 18.00 32.29
N GLN A 340 -46.88 18.38 32.83
CA GLN A 340 -46.80 19.23 34.02
C GLN A 340 -47.32 20.66 33.77
N TRP A 341 -46.99 21.22 32.59
CA TRP A 341 -47.43 22.55 32.20
C TRP A 341 -48.95 22.61 32.07
N ASN A 342 -49.53 21.64 31.37
CA ASN A 342 -50.98 21.54 31.15
C ASN A 342 -51.76 21.30 32.45
N ARG A 343 -51.18 20.58 33.43
CA ARG A 343 -51.77 20.45 34.76
C ARG A 343 -51.75 21.77 35.53
N LYS A 344 -50.65 22.54 35.47
CA LYS A 344 -50.59 23.85 36.14
C LYS A 344 -51.58 24.86 35.57
N SER A 345 -51.77 24.89 34.25
CA SER A 345 -52.78 25.76 33.62
C SER A 345 -54.22 25.38 33.99
N ALA A 346 -54.50 24.11 34.26
CA ALA A 346 -55.83 23.69 34.73
C ALA A 346 -56.15 24.22 36.15
N PHE A 347 -55.14 24.39 36.99
CA PHE A 347 -55.29 24.92 38.36
C PHE A 347 -55.33 26.46 38.45
N SER A 348 -54.98 27.20 37.39
CA SER A 348 -55.08 28.67 37.39
C SER A 348 -56.44 29.20 36.91
N THR A 349 -57.40 28.32 36.67
CA THR A 349 -58.77 28.65 36.23
C THR A 349 -59.80 28.63 37.37
N TYR A 350 -59.35 28.44 38.60
CA TYR A 350 -60.10 28.63 39.84
C TYR A 350 -59.46 29.77 40.62
#